data_AF-A0A7X7AWJ9-F1
#
_entry.id   AF-A0A7X7AWJ9-F1
#
_cell.length_a   1.000
_cell.length_b   1.000
_cell.length_c   1.000
_cell.angle_alpha   90.00
_cell.angle_beta   90.00
_cell.angle_gamma   90.00
#
_symmetry.space_group_name_H-M   'P 1'
#
loop_
_entity.id
_entity.type
_entity.pdbx_description
1 polymer ?
#
loop_
_entity_poly.entity_id
_entity_poly.type
_entity_poly.pdbx_seq_one_letter_code
_entity_poly.pdbx_strand_id
1 'polypeptide(L)'
;MSGQRPSHGEASCRRGRVAAGLLLLWLVLPSARAAPTAEPEWHTLTRPGVRIRYRAGQAAVADRAAAAAAEAITRAGRELGIAPERAITVVLHPTHRDFGRAVGLGRRELVVGIAAGAHDVAHVDASGAIAGLPRLVAHEVAHLLLSQAVGAGVPRWFDEGYAEHVSGSPEWAARERLAEGSGTRRLFRLAELEQHFPRAGEEAAIAYAQAHSLVAYLLKQSPPEALAHLVRQMRAGKAFPEALVAATGRDAAQWEAAWRRDLHGGSRWQPWILFAAGASGITMALLCLLAFRAMQKRKECLPD
;
A
#
# COMPACT_ATOMS: atom_id res chain seq x y z
N MET A 1 -82.29 9.26 -66.87
CA MET A 1 -81.03 9.13 -66.13
C MET A 1 -81.37 8.94 -64.65
N SER A 2 -80.82 7.91 -64.02
CA SER A 2 -80.80 7.55 -62.57
C SER A 2 -81.96 8.00 -61.67
N GLY A 3 -82.67 7.18 -60.91
CA GLY A 3 -82.33 5.89 -60.29
C GLY A 3 -82.74 5.94 -58.80
N GLN A 4 -83.57 4.98 -58.38
CA GLN A 4 -83.84 4.48 -57.00
C GLN A 4 -84.72 5.30 -56.01
N ARG A 5 -86.01 4.94 -55.88
CA ARG A 5 -86.70 3.96 -54.98
C ARG A 5 -86.23 3.85 -53.49
N PRO A 6 -87.08 3.31 -52.56
CA PRO A 6 -87.82 4.07 -51.54
C PRO A 6 -87.42 3.75 -50.08
N SER A 7 -88.05 4.49 -49.16
CA SER A 7 -88.07 4.28 -47.70
C SER A 7 -88.66 2.93 -47.28
N HIS A 8 -88.01 2.21 -46.37
CA HIS A 8 -88.66 1.23 -45.50
C HIS A 8 -88.05 1.24 -44.09
N GLY A 9 -88.95 1.10 -43.12
CA GLY A 9 -88.71 1.19 -41.69
C GLY A 9 -87.94 0.01 -41.11
N GLU A 10 -87.27 0.34 -40.02
CA GLU A 10 -87.10 -0.41 -38.77
C GLU A 10 -87.17 -1.95 -38.79
N ALA A 11 -86.07 -2.57 -38.34
CA ALA A 11 -86.15 -3.70 -37.41
C ALA A 11 -84.88 -3.78 -36.54
N SER A 12 -85.15 -3.67 -35.24
CA SER A 12 -84.28 -3.82 -34.07
C SER A 12 -83.29 -4.98 -34.14
N CYS A 13 -82.02 -4.73 -33.80
CA CYS A 13 -81.15 -5.75 -33.21
C CYS A 13 -80.19 -5.13 -32.19
N ARG A 14 -80.53 -5.33 -30.92
CA ARG A 14 -79.85 -4.84 -29.72
C ARG A 14 -78.51 -5.56 -29.56
N ARG A 15 -77.39 -4.95 -29.98
CA ARG A 15 -76.05 -5.44 -29.63
C ARG A 15 -75.63 -4.86 -28.28
N GLY A 16 -75.55 -5.72 -27.27
CA GLY A 16 -75.04 -5.41 -25.94
C GLY A 16 -73.61 -4.87 -26.01
N ARG A 17 -73.39 -3.74 -25.35
CA ARG A 17 -72.05 -3.20 -25.07
C ARG A 17 -71.41 -4.09 -24.00
N VAL A 18 -70.32 -4.78 -24.33
CA VAL A 18 -69.44 -5.37 -23.32
C VAL A 18 -68.64 -4.22 -22.71
N ALA A 19 -69.02 -3.80 -21.50
CA ALA A 19 -68.22 -2.91 -20.69
C ALA A 19 -67.03 -3.71 -20.15
N ALA A 20 -65.83 -3.47 -20.68
CA ALA A 20 -64.59 -3.98 -20.11
C ALA A 20 -64.30 -3.23 -18.80
N GLY A 21 -64.80 -3.77 -17.69
CA GLY A 21 -64.42 -3.34 -16.35
C GLY A 21 -62.98 -3.76 -16.06
N LEU A 22 -62.05 -2.81 -16.10
CA LEU A 22 -60.69 -2.97 -15.58
C LEU A 22 -60.77 -3.04 -14.05
N LEU A 23 -60.84 -4.26 -13.52
CA LEU A 23 -60.69 -4.53 -12.10
C LEU A 23 -59.21 -4.35 -11.73
N LEU A 24 -58.84 -3.16 -11.25
CA LEU A 24 -57.51 -2.90 -10.69
C LEU A 24 -57.43 -3.60 -9.32
N LEU A 25 -56.98 -4.85 -9.35
CA LEU A 25 -56.63 -5.63 -8.16
C LEU A 25 -55.37 -5.00 -7.54
N TRP A 26 -55.54 -4.15 -6.53
CA TRP A 26 -54.44 -3.73 -5.67
C TRP A 26 -53.95 -4.94 -4.87
N LEU A 27 -52.99 -5.67 -5.42
CA LEU A 27 -52.18 -6.63 -4.68
C LEU A 27 -51.37 -5.84 -3.65
N VAL A 28 -51.85 -5.81 -2.41
CA VAL A 28 -51.01 -5.49 -1.25
C VAL A 28 -49.98 -6.61 -1.14
N LEU A 29 -48.87 -6.46 -1.84
CA LEU A 29 -47.68 -7.28 -1.63
C LEU A 29 -47.28 -7.09 -0.17
N PRO A 30 -47.26 -8.14 0.67
CA PRO A 30 -46.70 -8.01 2.00
C PRO A 30 -45.29 -7.48 1.81
N SER A 31 -44.99 -6.31 2.38
CA SER A 31 -43.63 -5.79 2.39
C SER A 31 -42.77 -6.87 3.01
N ALA A 32 -41.95 -7.54 2.18
CA ALA A 32 -40.95 -8.46 2.66
C ALA A 32 -40.03 -7.62 3.54
N ARG A 33 -40.29 -7.67 4.85
CA ARG A 33 -39.40 -7.11 5.86
C ARG A 33 -38.11 -7.89 5.66
N ALA A 34 -37.12 -7.28 5.02
CA ALA A 34 -35.81 -7.89 4.87
C ALA A 34 -35.42 -8.40 6.25
N ALA A 35 -35.27 -9.72 6.39
CA ALA A 35 -34.79 -10.29 7.62
C ALA A 35 -33.50 -9.55 7.97
N PRO A 36 -33.27 -9.14 9.24
CA PRO A 36 -32.00 -8.58 9.62
C PRO A 36 -30.95 -9.60 9.19
N THR A 37 -30.13 -9.24 8.21
CA THR A 37 -29.02 -10.10 7.77
C THR A 37 -28.17 -10.29 9.00
N ALA A 38 -28.19 -11.49 9.59
CA ALA A 38 -27.35 -11.81 10.73
C ALA A 38 -25.92 -11.44 10.33
N GLU A 39 -25.29 -10.54 11.08
CA GLU A 39 -23.92 -10.17 10.77
C GLU A 39 -23.06 -11.44 10.79
N PRO A 40 -22.22 -11.67 9.77
CA PRO A 40 -21.49 -12.92 9.65
C PRO A 40 -20.66 -13.21 10.91
N GLU A 41 -20.64 -14.46 11.36
CA GLU A 41 -19.95 -14.85 12.59
C GLU A 41 -18.45 -14.50 12.52
N TRP A 42 -17.87 -14.08 13.66
CA TRP A 42 -16.44 -13.84 13.78
C TRP A 42 -15.72 -15.13 14.15
N HIS A 43 -14.69 -15.48 13.39
CA HIS A 43 -13.79 -16.58 13.67
C HIS A 43 -12.42 -16.06 14.10
N THR A 44 -11.68 -16.89 14.83
CA THR A 44 -10.30 -16.59 15.26
C THR A 44 -9.36 -17.72 14.84
N LEU A 45 -8.35 -17.37 14.06
CA LEU A 45 -7.24 -18.25 13.70
C LEU A 45 -6.04 -17.92 14.61
N THR A 46 -5.51 -18.91 15.32
CA THR A 46 -4.35 -18.71 16.20
C THR A 46 -3.11 -19.40 15.63
N ARG A 47 -1.97 -18.72 15.71
CA ARG A 47 -0.61 -19.21 15.43
C ARG A 47 0.33 -18.73 16.54
N PRO A 48 1.54 -19.29 16.67
CA PRO A 48 2.51 -18.77 17.64
C PRO A 48 2.73 -17.26 17.47
N GLY A 49 2.50 -16.49 18.54
CA GLY A 49 2.68 -15.03 18.55
C GLY A 49 1.58 -14.19 17.89
N VAL A 50 0.61 -14.78 17.18
CA VAL A 50 -0.43 -14.02 16.46
C VAL A 50 -1.82 -14.67 16.48
N ARG A 51 -2.86 -13.83 16.57
CA ARG A 51 -4.28 -14.18 16.43
C ARG A 51 -4.91 -13.37 15.31
N ILE A 52 -5.53 -14.02 14.32
CA ILE A 52 -6.26 -13.35 13.24
C ILE A 52 -7.76 -13.47 13.51
N ARG A 53 -8.46 -12.34 13.62
CA ARG A 53 -9.92 -12.27 13.68
C ARG A 53 -10.47 -11.94 12.30
N TYR A 54 -11.41 -12.74 11.80
CA TYR A 54 -11.97 -12.61 10.44
C TYR A 54 -13.44 -13.04 10.41
N ARG A 55 -14.19 -12.67 9.36
CA ARG A 55 -15.59 -13.10 9.19
C ARG A 55 -15.69 -14.45 8.49
N ALA A 56 -16.78 -15.18 8.74
CA ALA A 56 -17.11 -16.40 8.00
C ALA A 56 -16.95 -16.19 6.47
N GLY A 57 -16.30 -17.15 5.79
CA GLY A 57 -15.99 -17.06 4.36
C GLY A 57 -14.61 -16.47 4.00
N GLN A 58 -13.85 -15.93 4.96
CA GLN A 58 -12.52 -15.35 4.73
C GLN A 58 -11.34 -16.24 5.19
N ALA A 59 -11.55 -17.56 5.35
CA ALA A 59 -10.52 -18.45 5.91
C ALA A 59 -9.18 -18.41 5.14
N ALA A 60 -9.21 -18.46 3.81
CA ALA A 60 -8.00 -18.37 2.99
C ALA A 60 -7.27 -17.02 3.14
N VAL A 61 -8.04 -15.92 3.30
CA VAL A 61 -7.48 -14.58 3.55
C VAL A 61 -6.84 -14.52 4.94
N ALA A 62 -7.48 -15.14 5.94
CA ALA A 62 -6.97 -15.23 7.29
C ALA A 62 -5.69 -16.07 7.38
N ASP A 63 -5.60 -17.20 6.67
CA ASP A 63 -4.38 -18.01 6.60
C ASP A 63 -3.22 -17.23 5.95
N ARG A 64 -3.49 -16.48 4.86
CA ARG A 64 -2.47 -15.61 4.24
C ARG A 64 -2.00 -14.50 5.19
N ALA A 65 -2.92 -13.86 5.90
CA ALA A 65 -2.57 -12.85 6.91
C ALA A 65 -1.77 -13.45 8.08
N ALA A 66 -2.16 -14.64 8.56
CA ALA A 66 -1.44 -15.35 9.62
C ALA A 66 -0.02 -15.70 9.22
N ALA A 67 0.20 -16.19 7.99
CA ALA A 67 1.53 -16.48 7.47
C ALA A 67 2.41 -15.22 7.40
N ALA A 68 1.87 -14.13 6.84
CA ALA A 68 2.59 -12.86 6.74
C ALA A 68 2.95 -12.28 8.12
N ALA A 69 2.01 -12.32 9.08
CA ALA A 69 2.27 -11.87 10.44
C ALA A 69 3.34 -12.72 11.14
N ALA A 70 3.31 -14.04 10.97
CA ALA A 70 4.30 -14.93 11.57
C ALA A 70 5.72 -14.69 11.00
N GLU A 71 5.83 -14.45 9.69
CA GLU A 71 7.09 -14.08 9.05
C GLU A 71 7.61 -12.73 9.57
N ALA A 72 6.74 -11.71 9.65
CA ALA A 72 7.07 -10.41 10.19
C ALA A 72 7.52 -10.48 11.66
N ILE A 73 6.82 -11.26 12.50
CA ILE A 73 7.21 -11.51 13.90
C ILE A 73 8.58 -12.16 13.99
N THR A 74 8.84 -13.18 13.17
CA THR A 74 10.13 -13.87 13.16
C THR A 74 11.26 -12.94 12.74
N ARG A 75 11.04 -12.16 11.68
CA ARG A 75 12.03 -11.22 11.17
C ARG A 75 12.31 -10.10 12.17
N ALA A 76 11.28 -9.39 12.60
CA ALA A 76 11.42 -8.27 13.52
C ALA A 76 11.93 -8.72 14.90
N GLY A 77 11.48 -9.88 15.41
CA GLY A 77 11.99 -10.43 16.67
C GLY A 77 13.50 -10.68 16.64
N ARG A 78 14.02 -11.22 15.53
CA ARG A 78 15.46 -11.40 15.32
C ARG A 78 16.22 -10.08 15.20
N GLU A 79 15.70 -9.12 14.44
CA GLU A 79 16.35 -7.82 14.22
C GLU A 79 16.35 -6.95 15.51
N LEU A 80 15.23 -6.92 16.23
CA LEU A 80 15.05 -6.16 17.47
C LEU A 80 15.61 -6.88 18.70
N GLY A 81 15.93 -8.17 18.60
CA GLY A 81 16.41 -8.98 19.73
C GLY A 81 15.35 -9.18 20.80
N ILE A 82 14.08 -9.34 20.40
CA ILE A 82 12.94 -9.51 21.30
C ILE A 82 12.09 -10.73 20.90
N ALA A 83 11.34 -11.25 21.87
CA ALA A 83 10.14 -12.03 21.59
C ALA A 83 8.91 -11.14 21.83
N PRO A 84 7.79 -11.35 21.11
CA PRO A 84 6.55 -10.66 21.44
C PRO A 84 6.18 -10.90 22.90
N GLU A 85 6.00 -9.84 23.69
CA GLU A 85 5.63 -9.96 25.10
C GLU A 85 4.20 -10.48 25.25
N ARG A 86 3.39 -10.22 24.23
CA ARG A 86 1.99 -10.60 24.15
C ARG A 86 1.58 -10.84 22.70
N ALA A 87 0.63 -11.75 22.51
CA ALA A 87 0.20 -12.16 21.18
C ALA A 87 -0.45 -11.00 20.43
N ILE A 88 0.05 -10.72 19.23
CA ILE A 88 -0.49 -9.71 18.33
C ILE A 88 -1.83 -10.18 17.80
N THR A 89 -2.82 -9.31 17.77
CA THR A 89 -4.13 -9.58 17.18
C THR A 89 -4.30 -8.77 15.91
N VAL A 90 -4.63 -9.42 14.80
CA VAL A 90 -4.94 -8.74 13.53
C VAL A 90 -6.43 -8.96 13.23
N VAL A 91 -7.19 -7.87 13.07
CA VAL A 91 -8.61 -7.90 12.75
C VAL A 91 -8.79 -7.55 11.28
N LEU A 92 -9.25 -8.52 10.50
CA LEU A 92 -9.53 -8.36 9.07
C LEU A 92 -10.97 -7.87 8.88
N HIS A 93 -11.12 -6.68 8.31
CA HIS A 93 -12.42 -6.08 8.01
C HIS A 93 -12.82 -6.39 6.57
N PRO A 94 -13.96 -7.06 6.30
CA PRO A 94 -14.34 -7.45 4.95
C PRO A 94 -14.67 -6.30 4.02
N THR A 95 -15.05 -5.14 4.57
CA THR A 95 -15.40 -3.96 3.78
C THR A 95 -14.65 -2.73 4.32
N HIS A 96 -14.27 -1.81 3.43
CA HIS A 96 -13.71 -0.51 3.82
C HIS A 96 -14.63 0.25 4.78
N ARG A 97 -15.96 0.07 4.64
CA ARG A 97 -16.96 0.63 5.55
C ARG A 97 -16.87 0.05 6.96
N ASP A 98 -16.70 -1.26 7.10
CA ASP A 98 -16.57 -1.92 8.41
C ASP A 98 -15.25 -1.53 9.08
N PHE A 99 -14.19 -1.47 8.28
CA PHE A 99 -12.91 -0.92 8.70
C PHE A 99 -13.06 0.51 9.24
N GLY A 100 -13.64 1.41 8.44
CA GLY A 100 -13.86 2.82 8.81
C GLY A 100 -14.74 3.00 10.05
N ARG A 101 -15.74 2.12 10.26
CA ARG A 101 -16.55 2.11 11.48
C ARG A 101 -15.75 1.67 12.71
N ALA A 102 -14.87 0.67 12.56
CA ALA A 102 -14.07 0.14 13.65
C ALA A 102 -12.97 1.10 14.11
N VAL A 103 -12.34 1.84 13.18
CA VAL A 103 -11.24 2.78 13.48
C VAL A 103 -11.71 4.21 13.75
N GLY A 104 -12.97 4.53 13.40
CA GLY A 104 -13.59 5.85 13.51
C GLY A 104 -13.20 6.78 12.36
N LEU A 105 -14.18 7.23 11.57
CA LEU A 105 -14.03 8.09 10.38
C LEU A 105 -13.47 9.52 10.65
N GLY A 106 -12.93 9.79 11.84
CA GLY A 106 -12.24 11.04 12.21
C GLY A 106 -10.71 10.95 12.21
N ARG A 107 -10.13 9.74 12.15
CA ARG A 107 -8.69 9.55 12.05
C ARG A 107 -8.32 9.42 10.57
N ARG A 108 -7.91 10.53 9.96
CA ARG A 108 -7.34 10.61 8.59
C ARG A 108 -5.95 9.98 8.49
N GLU A 109 -5.75 8.86 9.16
CA GLU A 109 -4.58 8.00 8.99
C GLU A 109 -5.09 6.80 8.18
N LEU A 110 -4.70 6.79 6.90
CA LEU A 110 -4.78 5.61 6.05
C LEU A 110 -4.15 4.46 6.83
N VAL A 111 -4.97 3.50 7.25
CA VAL A 111 -4.60 2.30 8.01
C VAL A 111 -3.91 2.61 9.34
N VAL A 112 -4.67 2.46 10.42
CA VAL A 112 -4.12 2.44 11.77
C VAL A 112 -4.24 1.00 12.26
N GLY A 113 -3.13 0.26 12.23
CA GLY A 113 -2.89 -0.66 13.32
C GLY A 113 -2.94 0.17 14.60
N ILE A 114 -4.04 0.06 15.35
CA ILE A 114 -4.20 0.83 16.58
C ILE A 114 -3.25 0.21 17.59
N ALA A 115 -2.01 0.65 17.57
CA ALA A 115 -1.08 0.57 18.69
C ALA A 115 -1.48 1.60 19.76
N ALA A 116 -2.77 1.69 20.10
CA ALA A 116 -3.20 2.47 21.25
C ALA A 116 -3.00 1.63 22.51
N GLY A 117 -1.79 1.70 23.06
CA GLY A 117 -1.47 1.70 24.51
C GLY A 117 -2.04 0.63 25.46
N ALA A 118 -2.88 -0.29 25.01
CA ALA A 118 -3.54 -1.30 25.84
C ALA A 118 -3.90 -2.59 25.08
N HIS A 119 -3.90 -2.57 23.74
CA HIS A 119 -4.27 -3.72 22.93
C HIS A 119 -3.35 -3.82 21.71
N ASP A 120 -2.58 -4.90 21.58
CA ASP A 120 -1.69 -5.17 20.43
C ASP A 120 -2.52 -5.61 19.23
N VAL A 121 -3.39 -4.70 18.76
CA VAL A 121 -4.43 -4.99 17.79
C VAL A 121 -4.22 -4.16 16.52
N ALA A 122 -3.91 -4.84 15.43
CA ALA A 122 -3.90 -4.26 14.10
C ALA A 122 -5.29 -4.38 13.46
N HIS A 123 -5.85 -3.28 12.95
CA HIS A 123 -7.06 -3.31 12.14
C HIS A 123 -6.64 -3.22 10.66
N VAL A 124 -7.07 -4.17 9.85
CA VAL A 124 -6.67 -4.25 8.44
C VAL A 124 -7.91 -4.27 7.56
N ASP A 125 -7.95 -3.36 6.59
CA ASP A 125 -8.95 -3.38 5.53
C ASP A 125 -8.65 -4.54 4.57
N ALA A 126 -9.48 -5.59 4.63
CA ALA A 126 -9.38 -6.79 3.81
C ALA A 126 -10.40 -6.77 2.66
N SER A 127 -10.98 -5.61 2.34
CA SER A 127 -12.02 -5.47 1.30
C SER A 127 -11.49 -5.46 -0.13
N GLY A 128 -10.17 -5.33 -0.30
CA GLY A 128 -9.50 -5.18 -1.59
C GLY A 128 -8.52 -6.31 -1.95
N ALA A 129 -7.49 -5.95 -2.71
CA ALA A 129 -6.55 -6.87 -3.34
C ALA A 129 -5.78 -7.74 -2.32
N ILE A 130 -6.06 -9.05 -2.32
CA ILE A 130 -5.36 -10.05 -1.51
C ILE A 130 -3.85 -10.08 -1.80
N ALA A 131 -3.41 -9.58 -2.96
CA ALA A 131 -1.99 -9.48 -3.32
C ALA A 131 -1.21 -8.53 -2.40
N GLY A 132 -1.80 -7.41 -1.97
CA GLY A 132 -1.16 -6.43 -1.08
C GLY A 132 -1.29 -6.76 0.41
N LEU A 133 -2.19 -7.66 0.78
CA LEU A 133 -2.50 -8.00 2.17
C LEU A 133 -1.27 -8.47 2.97
N PRO A 134 -0.39 -9.37 2.47
CA PRO A 134 0.78 -9.79 3.24
C PRO A 134 1.68 -8.64 3.64
N ARG A 135 1.95 -7.71 2.72
CA ARG A 135 2.79 -6.54 2.98
C ARG A 135 2.12 -5.63 4.01
N LEU A 136 0.83 -5.35 3.84
CA LEU A 136 0.07 -4.52 4.77
C LEU A 136 0.08 -5.11 6.19
N VAL A 137 -0.18 -6.41 6.32
CA VAL A 137 -0.15 -7.09 7.64
C VAL A 137 1.24 -7.02 8.25
N ALA A 138 2.30 -7.27 7.47
CA ALA A 138 3.67 -7.21 7.96
C ALA A 138 4.06 -5.78 8.43
N HIS A 139 3.59 -4.74 7.71
CA HIS A 139 3.75 -3.33 8.11
C HIS A 139 3.11 -3.06 9.47
N GLU A 140 1.83 -3.41 9.65
CA GLU A 140 1.13 -3.19 10.92
C GLU A 140 1.72 -3.99 12.09
N VAL A 141 2.16 -5.23 11.83
CA VAL A 141 2.81 -6.07 12.83
C VAL A 141 4.14 -5.48 13.28
N ALA A 142 4.90 -4.85 12.37
CA ALA A 142 6.16 -4.21 12.69
C ALA A 142 5.98 -3.04 13.68
N HIS A 143 4.97 -2.20 13.47
CA HIS A 143 4.62 -1.12 14.41
C HIS A 143 4.30 -1.68 15.80
N LEU A 144 3.48 -2.73 15.88
CA LEU A 144 3.11 -3.34 17.17
C LEU A 144 4.31 -3.95 17.89
N LEU A 145 5.21 -4.63 17.17
CA LEU A 145 6.42 -5.20 17.76
C LEU A 145 7.38 -4.13 18.23
N LEU A 146 7.60 -3.08 17.44
CA LEU A 146 8.45 -1.97 17.85
C LEU A 146 7.87 -1.26 19.08
N SER A 147 6.55 -1.02 19.10
CA SER A 147 5.86 -0.47 20.26
C SER A 147 5.96 -1.37 21.49
N GLN A 148 5.83 -2.69 21.36
CA GLN A 148 6.11 -3.62 22.46
C GLN A 148 7.56 -3.56 22.93
N ALA A 149 8.50 -3.38 22.00
CA ALA A 149 9.93 -3.40 22.28
C ALA A 149 10.38 -2.21 23.12
N VAL A 150 9.90 -1.01 22.80
CA VAL A 150 10.44 0.24 23.36
C VAL A 150 9.38 1.22 23.85
N GLY A 151 8.09 0.92 23.68
CA GLY A 151 7.00 1.80 24.07
C GLY A 151 6.90 3.04 23.19
N ALA A 152 6.83 4.21 23.81
CA ALA A 152 6.79 5.50 23.13
C ALA A 152 8.19 6.09 22.94
N GLY A 153 8.31 7.15 22.12
CA GLY A 153 9.55 7.92 21.97
C GLY A 153 10.41 7.55 20.77
N VAL A 154 9.94 6.62 19.93
CA VAL A 154 10.51 6.42 18.58
C VAL A 154 10.00 7.53 17.65
N PRO A 155 10.88 8.22 16.91
CA PRO A 155 10.47 9.17 15.89
C PRO A 155 9.66 8.51 14.77
N ARG A 156 8.61 9.20 14.29
CA ARG A 156 7.71 8.66 13.28
C ARG A 156 8.42 8.22 11.99
N TRP A 157 9.44 8.96 11.55
CA TRP A 157 10.21 8.56 10.37
C TRP A 157 10.91 7.20 10.54
N PHE A 158 11.34 6.86 11.76
CA PHE A 158 11.99 5.58 12.02
C PHE A 158 10.96 4.47 12.11
N ASP A 159 9.85 4.71 12.80
CA ASP A 159 8.74 3.76 12.93
C ASP A 159 8.16 3.37 11.56
N GLU A 160 7.79 4.34 10.74
CA GLU A 160 7.25 4.12 9.39
C GLU A 160 8.29 3.49 8.46
N GLY A 161 9.55 3.93 8.53
CA GLY A 161 10.62 3.38 7.71
C GLY A 161 10.98 1.94 8.09
N TYR A 162 10.93 1.60 9.38
CA TYR A 162 11.15 0.26 9.87
C TYR A 162 9.98 -0.67 9.51
N ALA A 163 8.74 -0.18 9.61
CA ALA A 163 7.58 -0.94 9.19
C ALA A 163 7.61 -1.27 7.69
N GLU A 164 8.00 -0.33 6.83
CA GLU A 164 8.22 -0.58 5.40
C GLU A 164 9.36 -1.58 5.14
N HIS A 165 10.46 -1.50 5.91
CA HIS A 165 11.55 -2.48 5.81
C HIS A 165 11.05 -3.89 6.12
N VAL A 166 10.36 -4.07 7.25
CA VAL A 166 9.82 -5.37 7.68
C VAL A 166 8.75 -5.89 6.72
N SER A 167 7.93 -5.00 6.15
CA SER A 167 6.89 -5.35 5.16
C SER A 167 7.44 -5.97 3.88
N GLY A 168 8.75 -5.85 3.64
CA GLY A 168 9.41 -6.36 2.44
C GLY A 168 9.18 -5.44 1.24
N SER A 169 8.85 -4.17 1.46
CA SER A 169 8.87 -3.16 0.40
C SER A 169 10.28 -3.10 -0.21
N PRO A 170 10.40 -3.13 -1.55
CA PRO A 170 11.71 -3.07 -2.19
C PRO A 170 12.33 -1.67 -2.03
N GLU A 171 13.57 -1.62 -1.52
CA GLU A 171 14.34 -0.36 -1.37
C GLU A 171 14.44 0.41 -2.70
N TRP A 172 14.62 -0.30 -3.83
CA TRP A 172 14.77 0.34 -5.14
C TRP A 172 13.54 1.16 -5.55
N ALA A 173 12.32 0.71 -5.21
CA ALA A 173 11.09 1.44 -5.54
C ALA A 173 10.97 2.73 -4.73
N ALA A 174 11.42 2.72 -3.47
CA ALA A 174 11.53 3.94 -2.68
C ALA A 174 12.55 4.90 -3.30
N ARG A 175 13.75 4.42 -3.67
CA ARG A 175 14.79 5.25 -4.30
C ARG A 175 14.37 5.82 -5.65
N GLU A 176 13.66 5.05 -6.47
CA GLU A 176 13.10 5.52 -7.75
C GLU A 176 12.10 6.65 -7.51
N ARG A 177 11.16 6.48 -6.58
CA ARG A 177 10.21 7.53 -6.21
C ARG A 177 10.91 8.81 -5.71
N LEU A 178 11.99 8.66 -4.95
CA LEU A 178 12.79 9.80 -4.50
C LEU A 178 13.54 10.45 -5.67
N ALA A 179 14.03 9.69 -6.64
CA ALA A 179 14.70 10.22 -7.83
C ALA A 179 13.73 11.02 -8.71
N GLU A 180 12.51 10.52 -8.94
CA GLU A 180 11.43 11.24 -9.63
C GLU A 180 11.04 12.52 -8.88
N GLY A 181 10.94 12.45 -7.55
CA GLY A 181 10.64 13.60 -6.70
C GLY A 181 11.76 14.65 -6.68
N SER A 182 13.02 14.25 -6.77
CA SER A 182 14.19 15.14 -6.61
C SER A 182 14.33 16.20 -7.70
N GLY A 183 13.78 15.96 -8.90
CA GLY A 183 13.86 16.92 -10.02
C GLY A 183 12.95 18.14 -9.88
N THR A 184 11.92 18.07 -9.03
CA THR A 184 10.92 19.15 -8.84
C THR A 184 10.55 19.42 -7.38
N ARG A 185 10.89 18.53 -6.44
CA ARG A 185 10.50 18.59 -5.02
C ARG A 185 11.69 18.35 -4.10
N ARG A 186 11.66 19.06 -2.97
CA ARG A 186 12.69 19.00 -1.94
C ARG A 186 12.45 17.80 -1.03
N LEU A 187 13.47 16.94 -0.89
CA LEU A 187 13.53 15.93 0.17
C LEU A 187 13.44 16.60 1.56
N PHE A 188 12.61 16.07 2.45
CA PHE A 188 12.43 16.59 3.81
C PHE A 188 13.72 16.42 4.62
N ARG A 189 14.04 17.33 5.54
CA ARG A 189 15.02 17.06 6.59
C ARG A 189 14.43 16.12 7.64
N LEU A 190 15.25 15.31 8.31
CA LEU A 190 14.72 14.47 9.40
C LEU A 190 14.04 15.30 10.48
N ALA A 191 14.63 16.42 10.87
CA ALA A 191 14.03 17.35 11.83
C ALA A 191 12.65 17.87 11.38
N GLU A 192 12.40 17.99 10.06
CA GLU A 192 11.08 18.38 9.53
C GLU A 192 10.09 17.22 9.69
N LEU A 193 10.49 15.98 9.38
CA LEU A 193 9.66 14.78 9.56
C LEU A 193 9.36 14.46 11.04
N GLU A 194 10.26 14.83 11.95
CA GLU A 194 10.04 14.70 13.40
C GLU A 194 8.99 15.68 13.92
N GLN A 195 8.96 16.90 13.38
CA GLN A 195 7.97 17.92 13.73
C GLN A 195 6.62 17.68 13.05
N HIS A 196 6.66 17.33 11.77
CA HIS A 196 5.49 17.14 10.94
C HIS A 196 5.73 16.04 9.90
N PHE A 197 5.11 14.89 10.11
CA PHE A 197 5.13 13.81 9.13
C PHE A 197 3.83 13.85 8.31
N PRO A 198 3.89 14.14 6.99
CA PRO A 198 2.71 14.28 6.14
C PRO A 198 1.86 13.01 6.13
N ARG A 199 0.53 13.17 6.09
CA ARG A 199 -0.43 12.06 6.24
C ARG A 199 -1.10 11.60 4.96
N ALA A 200 -1.15 12.44 3.94
CA ALA A 200 -1.84 12.11 2.69
C ALA A 200 -1.20 12.84 1.50
N GLY A 201 -1.56 12.36 0.31
CA GLY A 201 -1.11 12.94 -0.94
C GLY A 201 0.38 12.68 -1.19
N GLU A 202 0.93 13.49 -2.06
CA GLU A 202 2.24 13.24 -2.64
C GLU A 202 3.40 13.52 -1.67
N GLU A 203 3.24 14.50 -0.78
CA GLU A 203 4.19 14.75 0.30
C GLU A 203 4.32 13.56 1.24
N ALA A 204 3.20 12.90 1.57
CA ALA A 204 3.24 11.67 2.35
C ALA A 204 3.98 10.58 1.58
N ALA A 205 3.65 10.37 0.31
CA ALA A 205 4.32 9.36 -0.49
C ALA A 205 5.85 9.55 -0.54
N ILE A 206 6.32 10.80 -0.59
CA ILE A 206 7.76 11.14 -0.50
C ILE A 206 8.29 10.89 0.91
N ALA A 207 7.58 11.29 1.97
CA ALA A 207 8.00 11.09 3.36
C ALA A 207 8.15 9.60 3.71
N TYR A 208 7.19 8.76 3.31
CA TYR A 208 7.26 7.30 3.48
C TYR A 208 8.41 6.69 2.68
N ALA A 209 8.59 7.05 1.41
CA ALA A 209 9.70 6.58 0.60
C ALA A 209 11.06 6.98 1.19
N GLN A 210 11.17 8.20 1.70
CA GLN A 210 12.37 8.72 2.35
C GLN A 210 12.68 7.98 3.65
N ALA A 211 11.67 7.82 4.52
CA ALA A 211 11.77 7.07 5.77
C ALA A 211 12.26 5.63 5.51
N HIS A 212 11.61 4.93 4.57
CA HIS A 212 11.98 3.57 4.20
C HIS A 212 13.41 3.49 3.65
N SER A 213 13.76 4.33 2.67
CA SER A 213 15.11 4.31 2.07
C SER A 213 16.21 4.63 3.10
N LEU A 214 15.97 5.56 4.01
CA LEU A 214 16.92 5.92 5.05
C LEU A 214 17.08 4.80 6.08
N VAL A 215 15.99 4.20 6.57
CA VAL A 215 16.07 3.08 7.51
C VAL A 215 16.76 1.89 6.86
N ALA A 216 16.38 1.52 5.64
CA ALA A 216 17.05 0.44 4.90
C ALA A 216 18.56 0.70 4.76
N TYR A 217 18.97 1.94 4.45
CA TYR A 217 20.37 2.32 4.41
C TYR A 217 21.06 2.21 5.78
N LEU A 218 20.44 2.73 6.85
CA LEU A 218 20.95 2.64 8.20
C LEU A 218 21.19 1.19 8.61
N LEU A 219 20.21 0.31 8.38
CA LEU A 219 20.30 -1.12 8.73
C LEU A 219 21.37 -1.84 7.93
N LYS A 220 21.50 -1.51 6.64
CA LYS A 220 22.53 -2.08 5.77
C LYS A 220 23.95 -1.68 6.16
N GLN A 221 24.13 -0.47 6.68
CA GLN A 221 25.44 0.08 7.04
C GLN A 221 25.81 -0.12 8.53
N SER A 222 24.86 -0.54 9.36
CA SER A 222 25.08 -0.76 10.79
C SER A 222 25.52 -2.19 11.08
N PRO A 223 26.19 -2.44 12.23
CA PRO A 223 26.41 -3.80 12.71
C PRO A 223 25.11 -4.60 12.81
N PRO A 224 25.13 -5.93 12.59
CA PRO A 224 23.93 -6.78 12.65
C PRO A 224 23.12 -6.62 13.95
N GLU A 225 23.79 -6.36 15.07
CA GLU A 225 23.22 -6.20 16.40
C GLU A 225 22.74 -4.77 16.73
N ALA A 226 22.87 -3.81 15.81
CA ALA A 226 22.60 -2.41 16.08
C ALA A 226 21.13 -2.16 16.49
N LEU A 227 20.17 -2.77 15.81
CA LEU A 227 18.75 -2.63 16.19
C LEU A 227 18.47 -3.21 17.58
N ALA A 228 18.96 -4.42 17.85
CA ALA A 228 18.83 -5.01 19.17
C ALA A 228 19.52 -4.17 20.25
N HIS A 229 20.66 -3.53 19.94
CA HIS A 229 21.33 -2.59 20.82
C HIS A 229 20.46 -1.35 21.08
N LEU A 230 19.92 -0.73 20.03
CA LEU A 230 19.03 0.44 20.12
C LEU A 230 17.84 0.15 21.03
N VAL A 231 17.17 -0.99 20.82
CA VAL A 231 16.05 -1.46 21.65
C VAL A 231 16.48 -1.61 23.11
N ARG A 232 17.61 -2.27 23.39
CA ARG A 232 18.11 -2.42 24.77
C ARG A 232 18.38 -1.07 25.45
N GLN A 233 18.95 -0.11 24.73
CA GLN A 233 19.24 1.23 25.28
C GLN A 233 17.95 2.00 25.59
N MET A 234 16.96 1.93 24.70
CA MET A 234 15.65 2.56 24.96
C MET A 234 14.91 1.89 26.12
N ARG A 235 14.93 0.55 26.22
CA ARG A 235 14.37 -0.18 27.37
C ARG A 235 15.07 0.17 28.69
N ALA A 236 16.32 0.58 28.64
CA ALA A 236 17.07 1.09 29.80
C ALA A 236 16.76 2.57 30.13
N GLY A 237 15.81 3.21 29.42
CA GLY A 237 15.35 4.57 29.70
C GLY A 237 16.03 5.66 28.89
N LYS A 238 16.92 5.34 27.95
CA LYS A 238 17.54 6.35 27.08
C LYS A 238 16.55 6.85 26.03
N ALA A 239 16.62 8.15 25.74
CA ALA A 239 15.88 8.73 24.62
C ALA A 239 16.41 8.18 23.28
N PHE A 240 15.54 8.13 22.26
CA PHE A 240 15.90 7.59 20.94
C PHE A 240 17.19 8.18 20.34
N PRO A 241 17.45 9.51 20.38
CA PRO A 241 18.69 10.06 19.82
C PRO A 241 19.95 9.50 20.48
N GLU A 242 19.93 9.36 21.81
CA GLU A 242 21.06 8.81 22.58
C GLU A 242 21.22 7.31 22.33
N ALA A 243 20.10 6.57 22.26
CA ALA A 243 20.09 5.15 21.97
C ALA A 243 20.61 4.84 20.56
N LEU A 244 20.25 5.68 19.57
CA LEU A 244 20.73 5.58 18.19
C LEU A 244 22.25 5.77 18.14
N VAL A 245 22.78 6.82 18.77
CA VAL A 245 24.23 7.05 18.85
C VAL A 245 24.94 5.88 19.53
N ALA A 246 24.39 5.37 20.64
CA ALA A 246 24.98 4.21 21.34
C ALA A 246 24.99 2.94 20.48
N ALA A 247 23.96 2.73 19.66
CA ALA A 247 23.81 1.55 18.81
C ALA A 247 24.64 1.62 17.52
N THR A 248 24.79 2.81 16.93
CA THR A 248 25.35 2.96 15.58
C THR A 248 26.59 3.85 15.50
N GLY A 249 26.96 4.52 16.61
CA GLY A 249 28.05 5.50 16.66
C GLY A 249 27.77 6.79 15.89
N ARG A 250 26.52 7.04 15.47
CA ARG A 250 26.12 8.20 14.67
C ARG A 250 24.77 8.73 15.12
N ASP A 251 24.60 10.04 15.12
CA ASP A 251 23.30 10.66 15.33
C ASP A 251 22.44 10.62 14.05
N ALA A 252 21.16 11.01 14.18
CA ALA A 252 20.21 11.01 13.07
C ALA A 252 20.65 11.94 11.91
N ALA A 253 21.24 13.10 12.20
CA ALA A 253 21.69 14.05 11.18
C ALA A 253 22.89 13.52 10.39
N GLN A 254 23.82 12.84 11.06
CA GLN A 254 24.94 12.16 10.43
C GLN A 254 24.48 11.02 9.53
N TRP A 255 23.46 10.24 9.97
CA TRP A 255 22.83 9.23 9.13
C TRP A 255 22.14 9.83 7.92
N GLU A 256 21.36 10.90 8.10
CA GLU A 256 20.72 11.63 7.01
C GLU A 256 21.75 12.11 5.98
N ALA A 257 22.84 12.74 6.42
CA ALA A 257 23.88 13.25 5.53
C ALA A 257 24.62 12.12 4.77
N ALA A 258 24.87 10.98 5.42
CA ALA A 258 25.46 9.81 4.77
C ALA A 258 24.52 9.19 3.73
N TRP A 259 23.25 8.99 4.09
CA TRP A 259 22.22 8.46 3.21
C TRP A 259 21.98 9.36 1.98
N ARG A 260 21.91 10.69 2.15
CA ARG A 260 21.77 11.62 1.02
C ARG A 260 22.94 11.49 0.03
N ARG A 261 24.17 11.35 0.55
CA ARG A 261 25.35 11.12 -0.30
C ARG A 261 25.27 9.78 -1.05
N ASP A 262 24.73 8.73 -0.42
CA ASP A 262 24.51 7.43 -1.07
C ASP A 262 23.40 7.51 -2.14
N LEU A 263 22.31 8.22 -1.85
CA LEU A 263 21.18 8.42 -2.75
C LEU A 263 21.64 9.09 -4.06
N HIS A 264 22.46 10.14 -3.96
CA HIS A 264 23.05 10.81 -5.12
C HIS A 264 24.28 10.07 -5.70
N GLY A 265 24.96 9.27 -4.88
CA GLY A 265 26.17 8.52 -5.21
C GLY A 265 25.95 7.25 -6.03
N GLY A 266 24.70 6.82 -6.27
CA GLY A 266 24.38 5.77 -7.24
C GLY A 266 24.63 6.18 -8.70
N SER A 267 24.79 7.48 -8.96
CA SER A 267 24.93 8.07 -10.30
C SER A 267 26.37 8.48 -10.66
N ARG A 268 27.41 7.85 -10.10
CA ARG A 268 28.80 8.14 -10.54
C ARG A 268 29.14 7.53 -11.90
N TRP A 269 28.49 6.42 -12.25
CA TRP A 269 28.68 5.75 -13.54
C TRP A 269 27.57 6.09 -14.54
N GLN A 270 26.43 6.61 -14.12
CA GLN A 270 25.33 6.98 -15.03
C GLN A 270 25.76 7.93 -16.15
N PRO A 271 26.58 8.99 -15.91
CA PRO A 271 27.09 9.83 -16.98
C PRO A 271 27.97 9.04 -17.95
N TRP A 272 28.77 8.10 -17.45
CA TRP A 272 29.64 7.25 -18.27
C TRP A 272 28.86 6.18 -19.05
N ILE A 273 27.80 5.60 -18.48
CA ILE A 273 26.91 4.65 -19.14
C ILE A 273 26.11 5.35 -20.24
N LEU A 274 25.55 6.52 -19.95
CA LEU A 274 24.86 7.35 -20.95
C LEU A 274 25.82 7.85 -22.03
N PHE A 275 27.05 8.23 -21.66
CA PHE A 275 28.10 8.59 -22.62
C PHE A 275 28.50 7.40 -23.50
N ALA A 276 28.72 6.22 -22.93
CA ALA A 276 29.06 5.01 -23.68
C ALA A 276 27.92 4.56 -24.62
N ALA A 277 26.67 4.67 -24.16
CA ALA A 277 25.48 4.40 -24.97
C ALA A 277 25.28 5.44 -26.09
N GLY A 278 25.62 6.71 -25.85
CA GLY A 278 25.63 7.75 -26.88
C GLY A 278 26.77 7.56 -27.89
N ALA A 279 27.96 7.20 -27.41
CA ALA A 279 29.13 6.96 -28.25
C ALA A 279 28.93 5.79 -29.21
N SER A 280 28.27 4.70 -28.78
CA SER A 280 27.94 3.56 -29.64
C SER A 280 26.98 3.94 -30.77
N GLY A 281 26.02 4.84 -30.51
CA GLY A 281 25.13 5.40 -31.53
C GLY A 281 25.87 6.21 -32.60
N ILE A 282 26.81 7.06 -32.18
CA ILE A 282 27.63 7.88 -33.09
C ILE A 282 28.55 7.00 -33.95
N THR A 283 29.21 5.99 -33.35
CA THR A 283 30.05 5.05 -34.09
C THR A 283 29.26 4.25 -35.11
N MET A 284 28.06 3.77 -34.75
CA MET A 284 27.19 3.04 -35.68
C MET A 284 26.76 3.93 -36.85
N ALA A 285 26.35 5.18 -36.59
CA ALA A 285 25.98 6.12 -37.64
C ALA A 285 27.13 6.40 -38.63
N LEU A 286 28.36 6.55 -38.13
CA LEU A 286 29.55 6.72 -38.96
C LEU A 286 29.86 5.49 -39.82
N LEU A 287 29.75 4.28 -39.26
CA LEU A 287 29.94 3.03 -40.01
C LEU A 287 28.88 2.87 -41.11
N CYS A 288 27.61 3.17 -40.83
CA CYS A 288 26.55 3.17 -41.83
C CYS A 288 26.82 4.17 -42.96
N LEU A 289 27.29 5.38 -42.64
CA LEU A 289 27.69 6.41 -43.61
C LEU A 289 28.86 5.96 -44.50
N LEU A 290 29.88 5.35 -43.90
CA LEU A 290 31.04 4.82 -44.64
C LEU A 290 30.65 3.64 -45.54
N ALA A 291 29.83 2.72 -45.02
CA ALA A 291 29.31 1.59 -45.80
C ALA A 291 28.44 2.08 -46.98
N PHE A 292 27.57 3.07 -46.75
CA PHE A 292 26.74 3.67 -47.80
C PHE A 292 27.59 4.31 -48.89
N ARG A 293 28.62 5.10 -48.52
CA ARG A 293 29.56 5.69 -49.50
C ARG A 293 30.34 4.64 -50.27
N ALA A 294 30.78 3.57 -49.61
CA ALA A 294 31.47 2.46 -50.26
C ALA A 294 30.56 1.74 -51.26
N MET A 295 29.26 1.56 -50.93
CA MET A 295 28.28 0.97 -51.83
C MET A 295 27.96 1.89 -53.02
N GLN A 296 27.86 3.21 -52.83
CA GLN A 296 27.66 4.15 -53.93
C GLN A 296 28.82 4.13 -54.92
N LYS A 297 30.08 4.19 -54.43
CA LYS A 297 31.26 4.07 -55.30
C LYS A 297 31.29 2.77 -56.08
N ARG A 298 30.87 1.65 -55.48
CA ARG A 298 30.80 0.36 -56.17
C ARG A 298 29.76 0.34 -57.30
N LYS A 299 28.63 1.04 -57.14
CA LYS A 299 27.61 1.19 -58.20
C LYS A 299 28.08 2.07 -59.35
N GLU A 300 28.86 3.11 -59.06
CA GLU A 300 29.47 3.97 -60.08
C GLU A 300 30.57 3.26 -60.90
N CYS A 301 31.16 2.19 -60.37
CA CYS A 301 32.23 1.42 -61.02
C CYS A 301 31.75 0.15 -61.75
N LEU A 302 30.45 -0.14 -61.76
CA LEU A 302 29.88 -1.24 -62.55
C LEU A 302 29.47 -0.69 -63.92
N PRO A 303 30.07 -1.15 -65.04
CA PRO A 303 29.55 -0.82 -66.37
C PRO A 303 28.18 -1.49 -66.58
N ASP A 304 27.29 -0.80 -67.30
CA ASP A 304 25.94 -1.27 -67.68
C ASP A 304 25.95 -2.65 -68.37
#